data_AF-A0A9E6DVQ9-F1
#
_entry.id   AF-A0A9E6DVQ9-F1
#
_cell.length_a   1.000
_cell.length_b   1.000
_cell.length_c   1.000
_cell.angle_alpha   90.00
_cell.angle_beta   90.00
_cell.angle_gamma   90.00
#
_symmetry.space_group_name_H-M   'P 1'
#
loop_
_entity.id
_entity.type
_entity.pdbx_description
1 polymer ?
#
loop_
_entity_poly.entity_id
_entity_poly.type
_entity_poly.pdbx_seq_one_letter_code
_entity_poly.pdbx_strand_id
1 'polypeptide(L)'
;MISIKKIVYLYLLICLASINAVYANDVYDIRLSGGVEKTRLVIELHDQVAFQVYNIVDPDRLIIDFDAVKFNLPSDIGTKSFGLIKEFRYGNFSLKKSRIVFDVSEKFDVAAAFIVPKKPSKGALLVVDIVKKKTSDTANSIIEVEKKQIDQTLNDSNLNNQAITNDGASSLSFQPEIPSIEELMRIASLDASKT
;
A
#
# COMPACT_ATOMS: atom_id res chain seq x y z
N MET A 1 -48.89 -9.74 45.98
CA MET A 1 -47.98 -8.59 46.08
C MET A 1 -46.54 -9.09 45.97
N ILE A 2 -45.86 -8.81 44.86
CA ILE A 2 -44.45 -9.20 44.70
C ILE A 2 -43.58 -8.20 45.47
N SER A 3 -42.72 -8.71 46.37
CA SER A 3 -41.84 -7.87 47.20
C SER A 3 -40.77 -7.19 46.34
N ILE A 4 -40.53 -5.90 46.58
CA ILE A 4 -39.53 -5.08 45.87
C ILE A 4 -38.15 -5.75 45.87
N LYS A 5 -37.79 -6.44 46.96
CA LYS A 5 -36.53 -7.20 47.06
C LYS A 5 -36.41 -8.30 45.99
N LYS A 6 -37.52 -8.95 45.63
CA LYS A 6 -37.55 -9.98 44.58
C LYS A 6 -37.42 -9.38 43.18
N ILE A 7 -37.95 -8.18 42.95
CA ILE A 7 -37.80 -7.46 41.67
C ILE A 7 -36.35 -7.01 41.49
N VAL A 8 -35.71 -6.51 42.55
CA VAL A 8 -34.28 -6.12 42.52
C VAL A 8 -33.39 -7.35 42.30
N TYR A 9 -33.67 -8.46 42.99
CA TYR A 9 -32.92 -9.70 42.78
C TYR A 9 -33.08 -10.23 41.35
N LEU A 10 -34.28 -10.15 40.79
CA LEU A 10 -34.56 -10.59 39.42
C LEU A 10 -33.81 -9.73 38.39
N TYR A 11 -33.78 -8.41 38.57
CA TYR A 11 -33.01 -7.50 37.71
C TYR A 11 -31.50 -7.71 37.84
N LEU A 12 -31.00 -7.93 39.05
CA LEU A 12 -29.58 -8.24 39.29
C LEU A 12 -29.17 -9.55 38.61
N LEU A 13 -30.04 -10.57 38.64
CA LEU A 13 -29.79 -11.88 38.03
C LEU A 13 -29.83 -11.84 36.49
N ILE A 14 -30.71 -11.01 35.92
CA ILE A 14 -30.76 -10.75 34.46
C ILE A 14 -29.52 -9.97 34.00
N CYS A 15 -29.00 -9.04 34.81
CA CYS A 15 -27.83 -8.24 34.47
C CYS A 15 -26.52 -9.06 34.48
N LEU A 16 -26.41 -10.09 35.33
CA LEU A 16 -25.26 -11.00 35.34
C LEU A 16 -25.24 -11.98 34.15
N ALA A 17 -26.35 -12.18 33.45
CA ALA A 17 -26.44 -13.14 32.34
C ALA A 17 -25.96 -12.59 30.98
N SER A 18 -25.50 -11.34 30.91
CA SER A 18 -25.11 -10.67 29.66
C SER A 18 -23.59 -10.63 29.43
N ILE A 19 -22.87 -11.71 29.73
CA ILE A 19 -21.48 -11.85 29.28
C ILE A 19 -21.54 -12.47 27.88
N ASN A 20 -21.59 -11.63 26.85
CA ASN A 20 -21.28 -12.10 25.52
C ASN A 20 -19.82 -12.52 25.53
N ALA A 21 -19.56 -13.83 25.47
CA ALA A 21 -18.23 -14.32 25.14
C ALA A 21 -17.90 -13.78 23.74
N VAL A 22 -17.00 -12.80 23.67
CA VAL A 22 -16.38 -12.43 22.41
C VAL A 22 -15.55 -13.64 22.02
N TYR A 23 -16.09 -14.49 21.15
CA TYR A 23 -15.32 -15.55 20.52
C TYR A 23 -14.21 -14.87 19.73
N ALA A 24 -12.97 -15.00 20.22
CA ALA A 24 -11.82 -14.63 19.41
C ALA A 24 -11.87 -15.48 18.14
N ASN A 25 -11.84 -14.83 16.99
CA ASN A 25 -11.77 -15.55 15.72
C ASN A 25 -10.35 -16.11 15.58
N ASP A 26 -10.23 -17.41 15.35
CA ASP A 26 -8.94 -18.10 15.33
C ASP A 26 -8.34 -18.10 13.93
N VAL A 27 -7.06 -17.71 13.83
CA VAL A 27 -6.21 -17.98 12.66
C VAL A 27 -5.52 -19.30 12.89
N TYR A 28 -5.72 -20.29 12.03
CA TYR A 28 -5.22 -21.64 12.25
C TYR A 28 -4.31 -22.18 11.14
N ASP A 29 -4.22 -21.50 10.00
CA ASP A 29 -3.24 -21.81 8.96
C ASP A 29 -2.89 -20.56 8.13
N ILE A 30 -1.67 -20.52 7.59
CA ILE A 30 -1.19 -19.50 6.65
C ILE A 30 -0.45 -20.21 5.53
N ARG A 31 -0.94 -20.04 4.30
CA ARG A 31 -0.34 -20.64 3.10
C ARG A 31 0.17 -19.60 2.14
N LEU A 32 1.33 -19.89 1.57
CA LEU A 32 1.96 -19.12 0.52
C LEU A 32 1.96 -19.96 -0.77
N SER A 33 1.61 -19.35 -1.89
CA SER A 33 1.55 -20.01 -3.20
C SER A 33 1.92 -19.03 -4.32
N GLY A 34 2.28 -19.54 -5.51
CA GLY A 34 2.79 -18.73 -6.61
C GLY A 34 4.31 -18.66 -6.64
N GLY A 35 4.88 -17.48 -6.90
CA GLY A 35 6.32 -17.26 -7.03
C GLY A 35 6.72 -15.78 -6.93
N VAL A 36 7.94 -15.44 -7.39
CA VAL A 36 8.51 -14.09 -7.24
C VAL A 36 7.81 -13.00 -8.04
N GLU A 37 7.13 -13.33 -9.15
CA GLU A 37 6.36 -12.35 -9.92
C GLU A 37 5.01 -12.03 -9.27
N LYS A 38 4.39 -13.06 -8.67
CA LYS A 38 3.11 -12.99 -7.99
C LYS A 38 3.06 -14.01 -6.87
N THR A 39 2.92 -13.55 -5.64
CA THR A 39 2.74 -14.41 -4.46
C THR A 39 1.33 -14.22 -3.91
N ARG A 40 0.64 -15.34 -3.68
CA ARG A 40 -0.68 -15.38 -3.04
C ARG A 40 -0.53 -15.87 -1.61
N LEU A 41 -1.01 -15.07 -0.68
CA LEU A 41 -1.15 -15.37 0.73
C LEU A 41 -2.59 -15.79 1.00
N VAL A 42 -2.78 -16.93 1.67
CA VAL A 42 -4.09 -17.42 2.10
C VAL A 42 -4.03 -17.67 3.59
N ILE A 43 -4.83 -16.93 4.35
CA ILE A 43 -4.92 -17.04 5.81
C ILE A 43 -6.26 -17.70 6.12
N GLU A 44 -6.21 -18.84 6.81
CA GLU A 44 -7.40 -19.57 7.22
C GLU A 44 -7.89 -19.10 8.60
N LEU A 45 -9.17 -18.73 8.64
CA LEU A 45 -9.85 -18.11 9.77
C LEU A 45 -11.06 -18.95 10.16
N HIS A 46 -11.41 -19.04 11.43
CA HIS A 46 -12.62 -19.75 11.85
C HIS A 46 -13.91 -19.10 11.28
N ASP A 47 -14.02 -17.77 11.34
CA ASP A 47 -15.12 -17.00 10.74
C ASP A 47 -14.61 -15.77 9.98
N GLN A 48 -15.49 -14.96 9.41
CA GLN A 48 -15.11 -13.67 8.84
C GLN A 48 -14.67 -12.68 9.93
N VAL A 49 -13.71 -11.82 9.60
CA VAL A 49 -13.24 -10.76 10.48
C VAL A 49 -12.92 -9.52 9.66
N ALA A 50 -13.14 -8.34 10.23
CA ALA A 50 -12.69 -7.10 9.61
C ALA A 50 -11.16 -7.07 9.57
N PHE A 51 -10.60 -6.67 8.42
CA PHE A 51 -9.17 -6.63 8.21
C PHE A 51 -8.75 -5.38 7.44
N GLN A 52 -7.48 -5.02 7.53
CA GLN A 52 -6.84 -3.96 6.77
C GLN A 52 -5.52 -4.48 6.19
N VAL A 53 -5.26 -4.17 4.93
CA VAL A 53 -4.01 -4.53 4.25
C VAL A 53 -3.33 -3.26 3.78
N TYR A 54 -2.07 -3.10 4.12
CA TYR A 54 -1.26 -1.96 3.70
C TYR A 54 0.22 -2.34 3.70
N ASN A 55 1.03 -1.57 2.99
CA ASN A 55 2.46 -1.75 2.94
C ASN A 55 3.19 -0.56 3.58
N ILE A 56 4.39 -0.82 4.10
CA ILE A 56 5.33 0.21 4.55
C ILE A 56 6.67 0.01 3.83
N VAL A 57 7.41 1.09 3.70
CA VAL A 57 8.78 1.10 3.16
C VAL A 57 9.80 1.17 4.29
N ASP A 58 11.06 0.85 3.98
CA ASP A 58 12.20 0.91 4.91
C ASP A 58 12.07 0.01 6.17
N PRO A 59 12.08 -1.34 6.04
CA PRO A 59 12.14 -2.14 4.81
C PRO A 59 10.75 -2.43 4.22
N ASP A 60 10.70 -2.89 2.95
CA ASP A 60 9.46 -3.28 2.28
C ASP A 60 8.72 -4.38 3.06
N ARG A 61 7.56 -4.04 3.61
CA ARG A 61 6.72 -4.93 4.42
C ARG A 61 5.27 -4.87 4.01
N LEU A 62 4.62 -6.02 3.99
CA LEU A 62 3.17 -6.15 3.92
C LEU A 62 2.63 -6.34 5.33
N ILE A 63 1.67 -5.51 5.72
CA ILE A 63 1.00 -5.60 7.02
C ILE A 63 -0.46 -5.95 6.81
N ILE A 64 -0.93 -6.93 7.59
CA ILE A 64 -2.33 -7.32 7.66
C ILE A 64 -2.79 -7.20 9.11
N ASP A 65 -3.71 -6.27 9.34
CA ASP A 65 -4.35 -6.06 10.63
C ASP A 65 -5.74 -6.68 10.67
N PHE A 66 -6.11 -7.20 11.84
CA PHE A 66 -7.41 -7.80 12.11
C PHE A 66 -8.03 -7.21 13.36
N ASP A 67 -9.36 -7.21 13.41
CA ASP A 67 -10.08 -7.11 14.69
C ASP A 67 -9.84 -8.37 15.52
N ALA A 68 -9.25 -8.19 16.71
CA ALA A 68 -8.92 -9.21 17.72
C ALA A 68 -9.06 -10.69 17.28
N VAL A 69 -8.01 -11.21 16.63
CA VAL A 69 -7.89 -12.65 16.34
C VAL A 69 -6.91 -13.32 17.29
N LYS A 70 -7.10 -14.61 17.52
CA LYS A 70 -6.13 -15.46 18.22
C LYS A 70 -5.36 -16.30 17.19
N PHE A 71 -4.04 -16.38 17.35
CA PHE A 71 -3.20 -17.18 16.47
C PHE A 71 -3.00 -18.58 17.06
N ASN A 72 -3.48 -19.59 16.36
CA ASN A 72 -3.25 -21.00 16.65
C ASN A 72 -2.42 -21.63 15.53
N LEU A 73 -1.17 -21.18 15.44
CA LEU A 73 -0.24 -21.53 14.36
C LEU A 73 0.99 -22.27 14.92
N PRO A 74 1.61 -23.18 14.15
CA PRO A 74 2.92 -23.72 14.48
C PRO A 74 3.95 -22.60 14.66
N SER A 75 4.86 -22.74 15.64
CA SER A 75 5.82 -21.67 15.98
C SER A 75 6.82 -21.36 14.85
N ASP A 76 7.04 -22.27 13.92
CA ASP A 76 8.01 -22.16 12.82
C ASP A 76 7.38 -21.75 11.48
N ILE A 77 6.04 -21.62 11.38
CA ILE A 77 5.34 -21.39 10.11
C ILE A 77 5.82 -20.13 9.36
N GLY A 78 6.29 -19.12 10.11
CA GLY A 78 6.73 -17.82 9.59
C GLY A 78 8.19 -17.74 9.18
N THR A 79 8.98 -18.80 9.34
CA THR A 79 10.45 -18.75 9.20
C THR A 79 10.96 -19.08 7.81
N LYS A 80 10.12 -19.65 6.94
CA LYS A 80 10.50 -20.09 5.60
C LYS A 80 10.17 -19.02 4.55
N SER A 81 11.12 -18.75 3.67
CA SER A 81 10.91 -17.88 2.52
C SER A 81 10.12 -18.59 1.43
N PHE A 82 9.27 -17.82 0.73
CA PHE A 82 8.49 -18.28 -0.41
C PHE A 82 8.11 -17.12 -1.32
N GLY A 83 8.45 -17.22 -2.61
CA GLY A 83 8.13 -16.18 -3.60
C GLY A 83 8.70 -14.82 -3.19
N LEU A 84 7.83 -13.81 -3.06
CA LEU A 84 8.19 -12.47 -2.57
C LEU A 84 8.34 -12.40 -1.04
N ILE A 85 7.86 -13.37 -0.29
CA ILE A 85 7.92 -13.34 1.18
C ILE A 85 9.24 -13.94 1.66
N LYS A 86 9.99 -13.20 2.49
CA LYS A 86 11.21 -13.70 3.15
C LYS A 86 10.86 -14.46 4.42
N GLU A 87 10.06 -13.83 5.27
CA GLU A 87 9.62 -14.34 6.56
C GLU A 87 8.38 -13.55 7.00
N PHE A 88 7.69 -14.02 8.03
CA PHE A 88 6.63 -13.24 8.64
C PHE A 88 6.50 -13.48 10.14
N ARG A 89 5.96 -12.47 10.80
CA ARG A 89 5.70 -12.46 12.24
C ARG A 89 4.24 -12.14 12.49
N TYR A 90 3.70 -12.67 13.56
CA TYR A 90 2.32 -12.44 13.95
C TYR A 90 2.20 -12.24 15.45
N GLY A 91 1.15 -11.54 15.87
CA GLY A 91 0.88 -11.35 17.29
C GLY A 91 -0.26 -10.38 17.54
N ASN A 92 -0.70 -10.33 18.80
CA ASN A 92 -1.65 -9.34 19.26
C ASN A 92 -0.93 -7.99 19.39
N PHE A 93 -1.34 -7.02 18.56
CA PHE A 93 -0.80 -5.65 18.58
C PHE A 93 -1.41 -4.85 19.75
N SER A 94 -2.67 -5.14 20.08
CA SER A 94 -3.37 -4.63 21.27
C SER A 94 -4.46 -5.61 21.70
N LEU A 95 -5.18 -5.30 22.79
CA LEU A 95 -6.35 -6.10 23.21
C LEU A 95 -7.44 -6.22 22.13
N LYS A 96 -7.50 -5.27 21.18
CA LYS A 96 -8.53 -5.22 20.14
C LYS A 96 -8.01 -5.45 18.73
N LYS A 97 -6.69 -5.52 18.54
CA LYS A 97 -6.06 -5.62 17.22
C LYS A 97 -4.98 -6.67 17.21
N SER A 98 -4.95 -7.44 16.13
CA SER A 98 -3.94 -8.45 15.86
C SER A 98 -3.30 -8.15 14.51
N ARG A 99 -2.01 -8.47 14.36
CA ARG A 99 -1.23 -8.09 13.19
C ARG A 99 -0.41 -9.26 12.70
N ILE A 100 -0.32 -9.40 11.37
CA ILE A 100 0.70 -10.19 10.69
C ILE A 100 1.55 -9.21 9.88
N VAL A 101 2.87 -9.32 10.01
CA VAL A 101 3.86 -8.54 9.28
C VAL A 101 4.69 -9.49 8.43
N PHE A 102 4.61 -9.34 7.11
CA PHE A 102 5.45 -10.07 6.18
C PHE A 102 6.62 -9.19 5.74
N ASP A 103 7.83 -9.67 5.94
CA ASP A 103 9.03 -9.06 5.40
C ASP A 103 9.18 -9.51 3.94
N VAL A 104 9.26 -8.55 3.00
CA VAL A 104 9.20 -8.82 1.56
C VAL A 104 10.60 -8.70 0.93
N SER A 105 10.87 -9.51 -0.09
CA SER A 105 12.17 -9.56 -0.76
C SER A 105 12.45 -8.36 -1.65
N GLU A 106 11.41 -7.86 -2.31
CA GLU A 106 11.47 -6.80 -3.31
C GLU A 106 10.27 -5.87 -3.18
N LYS A 107 10.33 -4.70 -3.84
CA LYS A 107 9.18 -3.79 -3.95
C LYS A 107 8.00 -4.52 -4.59
N PHE A 108 6.82 -4.31 -4.04
CA PHE A 108 5.59 -4.98 -4.47
C PHE A 108 4.41 -4.02 -4.44
N ASP A 109 3.34 -4.39 -5.14
CA ASP A 109 2.03 -3.76 -5.02
C ASP A 109 1.00 -4.84 -4.59
N VAL A 110 -0.05 -4.44 -3.87
CA VAL A 110 -1.16 -5.32 -3.50
C VAL A 110 -2.13 -5.39 -4.67
N ALA A 111 -2.18 -6.53 -5.35
CA ALA A 111 -3.03 -6.74 -6.52
C ALA A 111 -4.48 -7.07 -6.14
N ALA A 112 -4.69 -7.77 -5.03
CA ALA A 112 -6.02 -8.08 -4.50
C ALA A 112 -5.97 -8.37 -3.00
N ALA A 113 -7.03 -8.02 -2.29
CA ALA A 113 -7.26 -8.43 -0.90
C ALA A 113 -8.76 -8.61 -0.67
N PHE A 114 -9.19 -9.83 -0.33
CA PHE A 114 -10.62 -10.13 -0.12
C PHE A 114 -10.81 -11.34 0.79
N ILE A 115 -11.96 -11.38 1.47
CA ILE A 115 -12.35 -12.50 2.31
C ILE A 115 -13.36 -13.39 1.59
N VAL A 116 -13.13 -14.69 1.63
CA VAL A 116 -14.06 -15.73 1.19
C VAL A 116 -14.83 -16.18 2.44
N PRO A 117 -16.17 -16.07 2.44
CA PRO A 117 -17.01 -16.56 3.53
C PRO A 117 -16.76 -18.03 3.86
N LYS A 118 -16.95 -18.39 5.13
CA LYS A 118 -16.86 -19.78 5.59
C LYS A 118 -17.79 -20.70 4.78
N LYS A 119 -17.34 -21.93 4.56
CA LYS A 119 -18.13 -23.02 3.97
C LYS A 119 -18.39 -24.10 5.03
N PRO A 120 -19.39 -24.98 4.86
CA PRO A 120 -19.72 -25.98 5.90
C PRO A 120 -18.55 -26.87 6.34
N SER A 121 -17.56 -27.09 5.49
CA SER A 121 -16.38 -27.92 5.75
C SER A 121 -15.06 -27.16 5.91
N LYS A 122 -15.08 -25.82 5.81
CA LYS A 122 -13.86 -24.98 5.83
C LYS A 122 -14.16 -23.61 6.46
N GLY A 123 -13.22 -23.11 7.25
CA GLY A 123 -13.28 -21.74 7.77
C GLY A 123 -13.35 -20.68 6.67
N ALA A 124 -13.45 -19.42 7.08
CA ALA A 124 -13.29 -18.29 6.16
C ALA A 124 -11.83 -18.19 5.68
N LEU A 125 -11.62 -17.62 4.50
CA LEU A 125 -10.28 -17.45 3.93
C LEU A 125 -10.03 -15.99 3.62
N LEU A 126 -9.00 -15.38 4.21
CA LEU A 126 -8.48 -14.12 3.71
C LEU A 126 -7.44 -14.40 2.63
N VAL A 127 -7.67 -13.88 1.44
CA VAL A 127 -6.75 -14.00 0.30
C VAL A 127 -6.14 -12.63 0.01
N VAL A 128 -4.81 -12.58 -0.04
CA VAL A 128 -4.06 -11.39 -0.43
C VAL A 128 -3.09 -11.77 -1.55
N ASP A 129 -3.20 -11.12 -2.70
CA ASP A 129 -2.28 -11.26 -3.81
C ASP A 129 -1.34 -10.06 -3.84
N ILE A 130 -0.03 -10.31 -3.82
CA ILE A 130 1.00 -9.31 -4.06
C ILE A 130 1.74 -9.61 -5.37
N VAL A 131 2.10 -8.54 -6.09
CA VAL A 131 2.84 -8.62 -7.35
C VAL A 131 4.11 -7.80 -7.26
N LYS A 132 5.17 -8.27 -7.90
CA LYS A 132 6.45 -7.56 -7.96
C LYS A 132 6.25 -6.23 -8.67
N LYS A 133 6.70 -5.14 -8.04
CA LYS A 133 6.67 -3.82 -8.63
C LYS A 133 7.78 -3.71 -9.66
N LYS A 134 7.41 -3.50 -10.93
CA LYS A 134 8.39 -3.20 -11.96
C LYS A 134 8.92 -1.79 -11.70
N THR A 135 10.20 -1.66 -11.40
CA THR A 135 10.88 -0.36 -11.50
C THR A 135 10.81 0.04 -12.97
N SER A 136 10.01 1.05 -13.32
CA SER A 136 10.17 1.66 -14.63
C SER A 136 11.59 2.23 -14.68
N ASP A 137 12.35 1.90 -15.72
CA ASP A 137 13.72 2.35 -15.98
C ASP A 137 13.83 3.87 -16.22
N THR A 138 12.96 4.68 -15.62
CA THR A 138 12.88 6.12 -15.83
C THR A 138 14.12 6.85 -15.31
N ALA A 139 14.85 6.28 -14.36
CA ALA A 139 16.11 6.85 -13.88
C ALA A 139 17.24 6.75 -14.93
N ASN A 140 17.25 5.69 -15.74
CA ASN A 140 18.26 5.52 -16.79
C ASN A 140 17.89 6.29 -18.07
N SER A 141 16.61 6.51 -18.33
CA SER A 141 16.18 7.34 -19.47
C SER A 141 16.49 8.83 -19.29
N ILE A 142 16.53 9.35 -18.06
CA ILE A 142 16.88 10.77 -17.82
C ILE A 142 18.37 11.00 -18.10
N ILE A 143 19.24 10.09 -17.65
CA ILE A 143 20.69 10.20 -17.85
C ILE A 143 21.06 9.97 -19.33
N GLU A 144 20.35 9.09 -20.05
CA GLU A 144 20.61 8.86 -21.48
C GLU A 144 20.08 10.00 -22.37
N VAL A 145 18.97 10.64 -22.00
CA VAL A 145 18.48 11.85 -22.68
C VAL A 145 19.46 13.02 -22.51
N GLU A 146 20.04 13.19 -21.32
CA GLU A 146 21.03 14.25 -21.05
C GLU A 146 22.33 14.05 -21.85
N LYS A 147 22.87 12.83 -21.91
CA LYS A 147 24.09 12.54 -22.70
C LYS A 147 23.88 12.75 -24.20
N LYS A 148 22.73 12.31 -24.73
CA LYS A 148 22.42 12.44 -26.16
C LYS A 148 22.24 13.91 -26.60
N GLN A 149 21.74 14.77 -25.71
CA GLN A 149 21.63 16.21 -25.96
C GLN A 149 22.99 16.93 -25.90
N ILE A 150 23.88 16.51 -24.99
CA ILE A 150 25.25 17.05 -24.91
C ILE A 150 26.06 16.70 -26.17
N ASP A 151 25.96 15.47 -26.67
CA ASP A 151 26.65 15.03 -27.88
C ASP A 151 26.14 15.72 -29.16
N GLN A 152 24.85 16.10 -29.20
CA GLN A 152 24.26 16.86 -30.30
C GLN A 152 24.70 18.34 -30.27
N THR A 153 24.75 18.95 -29.07
CA THR A 153 25.14 20.36 -28.91
C THR A 153 26.63 20.61 -29.26
N LEU A 154 27.50 19.61 -29.06
CA LEU A 154 28.92 19.67 -29.43
C LEU A 154 29.17 19.47 -30.94
N ASN A 155 28.24 18.86 -31.67
CA ASN A 155 28.35 18.66 -33.12
C ASN A 155 27.84 19.88 -33.91
N ASP A 156 26.84 20.59 -33.39
CA ASP A 156 26.25 21.77 -34.05
C ASP A 156 27.13 23.03 -33.94
N SER A 157 28.14 23.02 -33.07
CA SER A 157 29.06 24.15 -32.86
C SER A 157 30.28 24.18 -33.80
N ASN A 158 30.42 23.21 -34.71
CA ASN A 158 31.48 23.19 -35.74
C ASN A 158 31.05 23.71 -37.12
N LEU A 159 29.85 24.27 -37.23
CA LEU A 159 29.33 24.90 -38.45
C LEU A 159 28.76 26.27 -38.08
N ASN A 160 29.60 27.27 -37.83
CA ASN A 160 29.35 28.71 -38.02
C ASN A 160 30.46 29.55 -37.36
N ASN A 161 31.65 29.53 -37.94
CA ASN A 161 32.47 30.73 -37.94
C ASN A 161 32.10 31.48 -39.21
N GLN A 162 31.46 32.65 -39.09
CA GLN A 162 31.66 33.88 -39.88
C GLN A 162 30.59 34.94 -39.51
N ALA A 163 31.08 36.11 -39.08
CA ALA A 163 30.38 37.39 -38.81
C ALA A 163 29.42 37.40 -37.60
N ILE A 164 29.52 38.27 -36.59
CA ILE A 164 29.52 39.74 -36.64
C ILE A 164 30.19 40.32 -35.37
N THR A 165 30.93 41.40 -35.56
CA THR A 165 31.49 42.33 -34.57
C THR A 165 30.41 43.21 -33.92
N ASN A 166 30.46 43.40 -32.59
CA ASN A 166 30.46 44.70 -31.88
C ASN A 166 29.91 44.60 -30.45
N ASP A 167 30.72 45.13 -29.54
CA ASP A 167 30.42 45.96 -28.38
C ASP A 167 29.39 45.53 -27.31
N GLY A 168 29.84 45.65 -26.06
CA GLY A 168 29.02 46.20 -24.98
C GLY A 168 28.60 45.23 -23.89
N ALA A 169 29.26 45.32 -22.74
CA ALA A 169 28.85 44.69 -21.49
C ALA A 169 27.41 45.08 -21.11
N SER A 170 26.59 44.10 -20.71
CA SER A 170 25.42 44.30 -19.84
C SER A 170 24.99 42.98 -19.21
N SER A 171 25.02 42.96 -17.88
CA SER A 171 24.48 41.91 -17.01
C SER A 171 23.00 41.66 -17.29
N LEU A 172 22.63 40.44 -17.68
CA LEU A 172 21.23 40.02 -17.80
C LEU A 172 20.68 39.64 -16.41
N SER A 173 20.02 40.60 -15.77
CA SER A 173 19.09 40.34 -14.68
C SER A 173 17.84 39.67 -15.25
N PHE A 174 17.57 38.43 -14.85
CA PHE A 174 16.33 37.74 -15.17
C PHE A 174 15.17 38.35 -14.37
N GLN A 175 14.36 39.19 -15.01
CA GLN A 175 13.03 39.55 -14.51
C GLN A 175 11.99 38.73 -15.28
N PRO A 176 11.23 37.83 -14.63
CA PRO A 176 10.12 37.17 -15.30
C PRO A 176 9.01 38.20 -15.57
N GLU A 177 8.71 38.44 -16.83
CA GLU A 177 7.49 39.16 -17.22
C GLU A 177 6.28 38.30 -16.85
N ILE A 178 5.51 38.76 -15.87
CA ILE A 178 4.24 38.12 -15.50
C ILE A 178 3.22 38.48 -16.60
N PRO A 179 2.63 37.49 -17.30
CA PRO A 179 1.66 37.76 -18.34
C PRO A 179 0.44 38.47 -17.77
N SER A 180 -0.11 39.41 -18.55
CA SER A 180 -1.28 40.18 -18.16
C SER A 180 -2.52 39.26 -18.03
N ILE A 181 -3.50 39.67 -17.23
CA ILE A 181 -4.76 38.92 -17.07
C ILE A 181 -5.49 38.76 -18.41
N GLU A 182 -5.32 39.69 -19.35
CA GLU A 182 -5.89 39.57 -20.71
C GLU A 182 -5.22 38.45 -21.51
N GLU A 183 -3.90 38.28 -21.37
CA GLU A 183 -3.13 37.20 -21.99
C GLU A 183 -3.61 35.83 -21.46
N LEU A 184 -3.84 35.73 -20.14
CA LEU A 184 -4.33 34.52 -19.49
C LEU A 184 -5.78 34.19 -19.90
N MET A 185 -6.63 35.20 -20.04
CA MET A 185 -8.01 35.04 -20.52
C MET A 185 -8.05 34.58 -21.99
N ARG A 186 -7.15 35.11 -22.83
CA ARG A 186 -7.02 34.67 -24.21
C ARG A 186 -6.59 33.20 -24.31
N ILE A 187 -5.62 32.77 -23.51
CA ILE A 187 -5.16 31.37 -23.48
C ILE A 187 -6.29 30.44 -23.00
N ALA A 188 -7.02 30.82 -21.95
CA ALA A 188 -8.16 30.04 -21.45
C ALA A 188 -9.31 29.93 -22.46
N SER A 189 -9.51 30.97 -23.30
CA SER A 189 -10.54 30.95 -24.34
C SER A 189 -10.20 30.08 -25.57
N LEU A 190 -8.91 29.81 -25.82
CA LEU A 190 -8.49 28.96 -26.94
C LEU A 190 -8.74 27.46 -26.68
N ASP A 191 -8.77 27.04 -25.41
CA ASP A 191 -8.94 25.62 -25.04
C ASP A 191 -10.42 25.18 -25.04
N ALA A 192 -11.35 26.14 -24.88
CA ALA A 192 -12.79 25.87 -24.87
C ALA A 192 -13.42 25.68 -26.27
N SER A 193 -12.66 25.86 -27.36
CA SER A 193 -13.14 25.72 -28.74
C SER A 193 -12.87 24.32 -29.34
N LYS A 194 -12.30 23.38 -28.57
CA LYS A 194 -11.85 22.08 -29.07
C LYS A 194 -12.67 20.86 -28.61
N THR A 195 -13.89 21.08 -28.14
CA THR A 195 -14.90 20.02 -27.87
C THR A 195 -16.21 20.30 -28.58
#